data_AF-A0A838VHK4-F1
#
_entry.id   AF-A0A838VHK4-F1
#
_cell.length_a   1.000
_cell.length_b   1.000
_cell.length_c   1.000
_cell.angle_alpha   90.00
_cell.angle_beta   90.00
_cell.angle_gamma   90.00
#
_symmetry.space_group_name_H-M   'P 1'
#
loop_
_entity.id
_entity.type
_entity.pdbx_description
1 polymer ?
#
loop_
_entity_poly.entity_id
_entity_poly.type
_entity_poly.pdbx_seq_one_letter_code
_entity_poly.pdbx_strand_id
1 'polypeptide(L)'
;MDSEQLSLQIKLEASSPQPETVECLGMTFENEEARRAYFTEKLREKLQDPDFRKIEGFPISEDKDILTLSDPPYYTACPNPFIKDFINYWKQENEQKKSTEEAEKYHREPFAADVSEGKNDPIYNAHSYHTKVPHKAIMRYILHYTEPGDIVFDGFCGTGMTGVAAQLCGDKTTVESLGYKVQADSTILDEDGNTFSKLGVRKAILNDLSPAATFIAYNYNTPVDVV
;
A
#
# COMPACT_ATOMS: atom_id res chain seq x y z
N MET A 1 -8.55 44.92 -27.91
CA MET A 1 -8.24 43.48 -28.00
C MET A 1 -8.35 42.95 -26.59
N ASP A 2 -9.57 42.63 -26.20
CA ASP A 2 -9.88 42.08 -24.88
C ASP A 2 -9.48 40.61 -24.85
N SER A 3 -8.67 40.27 -23.85
CA SER A 3 -8.24 38.90 -23.56
C SER A 3 -9.29 38.27 -22.65
N GLU A 4 -10.27 37.58 -23.24
CA GLU A 4 -11.17 36.72 -22.47
C GLU A 4 -10.36 35.57 -21.82
N GLN A 5 -10.29 35.62 -20.49
CA GLN A 5 -9.80 34.53 -19.65
C GLN A 5 -10.80 33.37 -19.76
N LEU A 6 -10.44 32.32 -20.49
CA LEU A 6 -11.25 31.12 -20.61
C LEU A 6 -11.21 30.36 -19.26
N SER A 7 -12.23 30.58 -18.42
CA SER A 7 -12.42 29.82 -17.19
C SER A 7 -12.82 28.38 -17.53
N LEU A 8 -11.91 27.43 -17.31
CA LEU A 8 -12.21 25.99 -17.33
C LEU A 8 -13.07 25.64 -16.11
N GLN A 9 -14.39 25.75 -16.27
CA GLN A 9 -15.35 25.16 -15.32
C GLN A 9 -15.53 23.68 -15.67
N ILE A 10 -14.71 22.83 -15.06
CA ILE A 10 -14.95 21.38 -15.05
C ILE A 10 -16.14 21.16 -14.09
N LYS A 11 -17.34 21.01 -14.64
CA LYS A 11 -18.47 20.44 -13.92
C LYS A 11 -18.26 18.93 -13.84
N LEU A 12 -17.72 18.46 -12.73
CA LEU A 12 -17.92 17.08 -12.31
C LEU A 12 -19.38 16.96 -11.87
N GLU A 13 -20.19 16.30 -12.70
CA GLU A 13 -21.49 15.82 -12.26
C GLU A 13 -21.24 14.72 -11.23
N ALA A 14 -21.27 15.08 -9.95
CA ALA A 14 -21.29 14.11 -8.86
C ALA A 14 -22.63 13.37 -8.91
N SER A 15 -22.64 12.14 -9.43
CA SER A 15 -23.69 11.21 -9.06
C SER A 15 -23.62 11.06 -7.54
N SER A 16 -24.67 11.43 -6.84
CA SER A 16 -24.78 11.26 -5.38
C SER A 16 -24.43 9.81 -5.01
N PRO A 17 -23.30 9.55 -4.34
CA PRO A 17 -22.96 8.20 -3.92
C PRO A 17 -23.98 7.78 -2.86
N GLN A 18 -24.55 6.59 -3.01
CA GLN A 18 -25.13 5.90 -1.85
C GLN A 18 -24.01 5.81 -0.81
N PRO A 19 -24.25 6.04 0.49
CA PRO A 19 -23.22 5.88 1.50
C PRO A 19 -22.84 4.40 1.54
N GLU A 20 -21.74 4.07 0.87
CA GLU A 20 -21.13 2.74 0.98
C GLU A 20 -20.50 2.64 2.35
N THR A 21 -20.90 1.61 3.09
CA THR A 21 -20.31 1.29 4.37
C THR A 21 -18.83 0.98 4.20
N VAL A 22 -17.98 1.53 5.06
CA VAL A 22 -16.52 1.37 4.99
C VAL A 22 -16.05 0.44 6.10
N GLU A 23 -15.22 -0.54 5.77
CA GLU A 23 -14.49 -1.34 6.76
C GLU A 23 -13.09 -0.76 7.00
N CYS A 24 -12.69 -0.60 8.26
CA CYS A 24 -11.34 -0.20 8.62
C CYS A 24 -10.92 -0.92 9.90
N LEU A 25 -9.82 -1.70 9.85
CA LEU A 25 -9.28 -2.45 10.98
C LEU A 25 -10.32 -3.36 11.67
N GLY A 26 -11.19 -4.01 10.88
CA GLY A 26 -12.25 -4.90 11.38
C GLY A 26 -13.46 -4.20 11.98
N MET A 27 -13.53 -2.87 11.86
CA MET A 27 -14.68 -2.05 12.26
C MET A 27 -15.45 -1.59 11.02
N THR A 28 -16.78 -1.63 11.08
CA THR A 28 -17.65 -1.12 10.02
C THR A 28 -18.18 0.26 10.36
N PHE A 29 -18.11 1.18 9.42
CA PHE A 29 -18.58 2.56 9.51
C PHE A 29 -19.64 2.83 8.44
N GLU A 30 -20.52 3.79 8.70
CA GLU A 30 -21.59 4.17 7.77
C GLU A 30 -21.05 4.75 6.46
N ASN A 31 -19.93 5.47 6.52
CA ASN A 31 -19.23 6.08 5.40
C ASN A 31 -17.80 6.50 5.81
N GLU A 32 -17.06 7.05 4.86
CA GLU A 32 -15.68 7.51 5.04
C GLU A 32 -15.57 8.69 6.03
N GLU A 33 -16.57 9.58 6.07
CA GLU A 33 -16.60 10.70 7.03
C GLU A 33 -16.72 10.19 8.48
N ALA A 34 -17.57 9.20 8.72
CA ALA A 34 -17.75 8.58 10.03
C ALA A 34 -16.48 7.84 10.47
N ARG A 35 -15.84 7.08 9.56
CA ARG A 35 -14.54 6.44 9.79
C ARG A 35 -13.50 7.49 10.18
N ARG A 36 -13.37 8.55 9.38
CA ARG A 36 -12.38 9.62 9.62
C ARG A 36 -12.63 10.34 10.94
N ALA A 37 -13.88 10.66 11.27
CA ALA A 37 -14.23 11.31 12.54
C ALA A 37 -13.82 10.44 13.74
N TYR A 38 -14.11 9.13 13.69
CA TYR A 38 -13.73 8.18 14.74
C TYR A 38 -12.21 8.16 14.99
N PHE A 39 -11.42 7.95 13.93
CA PHE A 39 -9.97 7.86 14.08
C PHE A 39 -9.30 9.20 14.39
N THR A 40 -9.90 10.32 13.97
CA THR A 40 -9.45 11.66 14.36
C THR A 40 -9.61 11.87 15.86
N GLU A 41 -10.72 11.42 16.44
CA GLU A 41 -10.92 11.49 17.88
C GLU A 41 -9.97 10.55 18.64
N LYS A 42 -9.72 9.34 18.11
CA LYS A 42 -8.70 8.45 18.67
C LYS A 42 -7.30 9.06 18.62
N LEU A 43 -6.94 9.74 17.54
CA LEU A 43 -5.68 10.46 17.46
C LEU A 43 -5.63 11.59 18.50
N ARG A 44 -6.71 12.35 18.67
CA ARG A 44 -6.82 13.40 19.70
C ARG A 44 -6.58 12.85 21.11
N GLU A 45 -7.21 11.72 21.45
CA GLU A 45 -6.99 11.02 22.73
C GLU A 45 -5.50 10.66 22.91
N LYS A 46 -4.85 10.11 21.88
CA LYS A 46 -3.42 9.74 21.92
C LYS A 46 -2.50 10.95 22.09
N LEU A 47 -2.83 12.10 21.50
CA LEU A 47 -2.03 13.32 21.61
C LEU A 47 -2.00 13.92 23.04
N GLN A 48 -2.95 13.55 23.89
CA GLN A 48 -2.98 13.94 25.30
C GLN A 48 -1.97 13.14 26.16
N ASP A 49 -1.46 12.02 25.66
CA ASP A 49 -0.48 11.19 26.37
C ASP A 49 0.92 11.85 26.29
N PRO A 50 1.51 12.28 27.43
CA PRO A 50 2.84 12.86 27.44
C PRO A 50 3.93 11.90 27.00
N ASP A 51 3.77 10.59 27.21
CA ASP A 51 4.75 9.58 26.80
C ASP A 51 4.73 9.37 25.29
N PHE A 52 3.57 9.49 24.64
CA PHE A 52 3.47 9.46 23.19
C PHE A 52 4.26 10.60 22.53
N ARG A 53 4.27 11.79 23.15
CA ARG A 53 5.03 12.96 22.68
C ARG A 53 6.55 12.84 22.86
N LYS A 54 7.03 11.89 23.66
CA LYS A 54 8.47 11.65 23.88
C LYS A 54 9.10 10.80 22.78
N ILE A 55 8.31 10.26 21.85
CA ILE A 55 8.82 9.49 20.71
C ILE A 55 9.72 10.39 19.86
N GLU A 56 10.89 9.88 19.48
CA GLU A 56 11.81 10.61 18.60
C GLU A 56 11.14 10.94 17.26
N GLY A 57 11.35 12.17 16.77
CA GLY A 57 10.71 12.66 15.55
C GLY A 57 9.29 13.18 15.72
N PHE A 58 8.80 13.34 16.97
CA PHE A 58 7.54 14.03 17.22
C PHE A 58 7.61 15.51 16.77
N PRO A 59 6.63 16.03 16.02
CA PRO A 59 6.66 17.41 15.55
C PRO A 59 6.54 18.43 16.70
N ILE A 60 7.22 19.57 16.55
CA ILE A 60 6.99 20.75 17.39
C ILE A 60 5.78 21.49 16.82
N SER A 61 4.57 21.09 17.25
CA SER A 61 3.31 21.56 16.67
C SER A 61 2.18 21.54 17.71
N GLU A 62 1.17 22.38 17.49
CA GLU A 62 -0.10 22.28 18.21
C GLU A 62 -0.90 21.04 17.76
N ASP A 63 -1.73 20.50 18.64
CA ASP A 63 -2.58 19.34 18.34
C ASP A 63 -3.54 19.60 17.19
N LYS A 64 -4.04 20.84 17.09
CA LYS A 64 -4.94 21.25 16.03
C LYS A 64 -4.30 21.08 14.65
N ASP A 65 -3.03 21.43 14.51
CA ASP A 65 -2.32 21.34 13.23
C ASP A 65 -1.99 19.89 12.89
N ILE A 66 -1.58 19.09 13.88
CA ILE A 66 -1.37 17.64 13.71
C ILE A 66 -2.66 17.00 13.21
N LEU A 67 -3.80 17.26 13.87
CA LEU A 67 -5.09 16.68 13.48
C LEU A 67 -5.55 17.16 12.11
N THR A 68 -5.31 18.42 11.76
CA THR A 68 -5.70 19.01 10.47
C THR A 68 -4.93 18.40 9.30
N LEU A 69 -3.64 18.13 9.49
CA LEU A 69 -2.77 17.54 8.47
C LEU A 69 -2.87 16.01 8.41
N SER A 70 -3.50 15.36 9.39
CA SER A 70 -3.59 13.90 9.46
C SER A 70 -4.82 13.34 8.73
N ASP A 71 -4.70 12.09 8.28
CA ASP A 71 -5.79 11.24 7.82
C ASP A 71 -5.70 9.88 8.55
N PRO A 72 -6.00 9.85 9.86
CA PRO A 72 -5.86 8.63 10.64
C PRO A 72 -6.93 7.60 10.22
N PRO A 73 -6.61 6.30 10.26
CA PRO A 73 -5.37 5.73 10.79
C PRO A 73 -4.24 5.65 9.74
N TYR A 74 -4.51 5.97 8.47
CA TYR A 74 -3.59 5.72 7.36
C TYR A 74 -2.37 6.65 7.35
N TYR A 75 -2.56 7.93 7.65
CA TYR A 75 -1.49 8.92 7.72
C TYR A 75 -1.65 9.82 8.94
N THR A 76 -0.55 10.13 9.62
CA THR A 76 -0.51 11.11 10.69
C THR A 76 0.69 12.04 10.52
N ALA A 77 0.51 13.32 10.83
CA ALA A 77 1.59 14.32 10.82
C ALA A 77 2.56 14.18 12.02
N CYS A 78 2.47 13.07 12.76
CA CYS A 78 3.32 12.66 13.88
C CYS A 78 3.60 11.14 13.77
N PRO A 79 4.45 10.52 14.62
CA PRO A 79 4.61 9.07 14.63
C PRO A 79 3.26 8.35 14.70
N ASN A 80 2.94 7.52 13.70
CA ASN A 80 1.60 6.96 13.54
C ASN A 80 1.26 5.96 14.66
N PRO A 81 0.32 6.30 15.58
CA PRO A 81 0.01 5.45 16.73
C PRO A 81 -0.74 4.17 16.35
N PHE A 82 -1.28 4.09 15.13
CA PHE A 82 -2.11 2.99 14.65
C PHE A 82 -1.31 1.90 13.91
N ILE A 83 0.00 2.08 13.65
CA ILE A 83 0.83 1.10 12.92
C ILE A 83 0.72 -0.30 13.52
N LYS A 84 0.70 -0.41 14.85
CA LYS A 84 0.53 -1.71 15.53
C LYS A 84 -0.81 -2.36 15.24
N ASP A 85 -1.86 -1.56 15.11
CA ASP A 85 -3.21 -2.05 14.84
C ASP A 85 -3.30 -2.64 13.43
N PHE A 86 -2.71 -1.97 12.42
CA PHE A 86 -2.60 -2.52 11.06
C PHE A 86 -1.84 -3.85 11.03
N ILE A 87 -0.67 -3.89 11.68
CA ILE A 87 0.16 -5.10 11.70
C ILE A 87 -0.59 -6.26 12.36
N ASN A 88 -1.26 -6.01 13.48
CA ASN A 88 -2.01 -7.04 14.18
C ASN A 88 -3.23 -7.51 13.38
N TYR A 89 -4.00 -6.58 12.81
CA TYR A 89 -5.15 -6.90 11.97
C TYR A 89 -4.75 -7.77 10.76
N TRP A 90 -3.71 -7.38 10.02
CA TRP A 90 -3.25 -8.16 8.86
C TRP A 90 -2.62 -9.49 9.25
N LYS A 91 -1.92 -9.58 10.40
CA LYS A 91 -1.43 -10.86 10.91
C LYS A 91 -2.58 -11.81 11.22
N GLN A 92 -3.62 -11.34 11.91
CA GLN A 92 -4.80 -12.14 12.22
C GLN A 92 -5.52 -12.57 10.93
N GLU A 93 -5.68 -11.66 9.97
CA GLU A 93 -6.26 -11.96 8.66
C GLU A 93 -5.46 -13.06 7.93
N ASN A 94 -4.13 -13.01 8.00
CA ASN A 94 -3.25 -13.98 7.35
C ASN A 94 -3.25 -15.34 8.09
N GLU A 95 -3.21 -15.33 9.43
CA GLU A 95 -3.28 -16.53 10.26
C GLU A 95 -4.60 -17.29 10.10
N GLN A 96 -5.73 -16.59 9.90
CA GLN A 96 -7.02 -17.22 9.61
C GLN A 96 -7.06 -17.90 8.23
N LYS A 97 -6.26 -17.42 7.28
CA LYS A 97 -6.18 -17.95 5.90
C LYS A 97 -5.16 -19.08 5.78
N LYS A 98 -4.12 -19.09 6.62
CA LYS A 98 -3.14 -20.17 6.67
C LYS A 98 -3.77 -21.40 7.33
N SER A 99 -3.69 -22.55 6.66
CA SER A 99 -4.12 -23.81 7.28
C SER A 99 -3.23 -24.13 8.49
N THR A 100 -3.78 -24.79 9.49
CA THR A 100 -3.10 -25.12 10.77
C THR A 100 -1.82 -25.95 10.60
N GLU A 101 -1.56 -26.48 9.41
CA GLU A 101 -0.39 -27.29 9.06
C GLU A 101 0.79 -26.44 8.51
N GLU A 102 0.55 -25.20 8.05
CA GLU A 102 1.55 -24.35 7.36
C GLU A 102 2.26 -23.33 8.28
N ALA A 103 2.31 -23.57 9.59
CA ALA A 103 3.19 -22.82 10.49
C ALA A 103 4.66 -23.29 10.33
N GLU A 104 5.13 -23.40 9.10
CA GLU A 104 6.53 -23.72 8.83
C GLU A 104 7.41 -22.55 9.26
N LYS A 105 8.57 -22.90 9.81
CA LYS A 105 9.60 -21.93 10.16
C LYS A 105 10.09 -21.28 8.86
N TYR A 106 9.91 -19.96 8.73
CA TYR A 106 10.39 -19.20 7.59
C TYR A 106 11.83 -19.55 7.23
N HIS A 107 12.04 -20.08 6.03
CA HIS A 107 13.35 -20.41 5.48
C HIS A 107 13.36 -20.14 3.98
N ARG A 108 14.26 -19.26 3.52
CA ARG A 108 14.42 -18.88 2.12
C ARG A 108 15.91 -18.77 1.80
N GLU A 109 16.35 -19.44 0.74
CA GLU A 109 17.73 -19.30 0.25
C GLU A 109 17.95 -17.88 -0.33
N PRO A 110 19.19 -17.37 -0.36
CA PRO A 110 19.47 -16.09 -0.99
C PRO A 110 19.04 -16.06 -2.46
N PHE A 111 18.25 -15.06 -2.82
CA PHE A 111 17.84 -14.82 -4.21
C PHE A 111 19.02 -14.24 -5.01
N ALA A 112 19.45 -14.97 -6.03
CA ALA A 112 20.51 -14.58 -6.95
C ALA A 112 20.03 -14.79 -8.39
N ALA A 113 19.58 -13.71 -9.03
CA ALA A 113 19.19 -13.70 -10.44
C ALA A 113 19.51 -12.34 -11.07
N ASP A 114 19.82 -12.34 -12.36
CA ASP A 114 19.99 -11.11 -13.14
C ASP A 114 18.62 -10.46 -13.40
N VAL A 115 18.24 -9.49 -12.57
CA VAL A 115 16.98 -8.78 -12.73
C VAL A 115 17.15 -7.63 -13.71
N SER A 116 16.84 -7.88 -14.98
CA SER A 116 16.80 -6.87 -16.03
C SER A 116 15.35 -6.63 -16.49
N GLU A 117 14.81 -5.46 -16.19
CA GLU A 117 13.46 -5.08 -16.57
C GLU A 117 13.47 -3.76 -17.36
N GLY A 118 12.73 -3.74 -18.47
CA GLY A 118 12.59 -2.55 -19.30
C GLY A 118 11.73 -1.47 -18.63
N LYS A 119 11.95 -0.21 -19.03
CA LYS A 119 11.17 0.96 -18.58
C LYS A 119 9.95 1.26 -19.46
N ASN A 120 9.44 0.26 -20.19
CA ASN A 120 8.40 0.44 -21.20
C ASN A 120 6.99 0.11 -20.70
N ASP A 121 6.87 -0.42 -19.48
CA ASP A 121 5.59 -0.80 -18.90
C ASP A 121 4.66 0.42 -18.74
N PRO A 122 3.35 0.31 -19.07
CA PRO A 122 2.39 1.41 -18.92
C PRO A 122 2.36 2.01 -17.51
N ILE A 123 2.44 1.17 -16.47
CA ILE A 123 2.44 1.62 -15.07
C ILE A 123 3.71 2.42 -14.78
N TYR A 124 4.85 1.96 -15.31
CA TYR A 124 6.12 2.68 -15.18
C TYR A 124 6.05 4.05 -15.86
N ASN A 125 5.49 4.11 -17.08
CA ASN A 125 5.44 5.33 -17.89
C ASN A 125 4.37 6.34 -17.51
N ALA A 126 3.35 5.95 -16.72
CA ALA A 126 2.27 6.85 -16.33
C ALA A 126 2.76 8.14 -15.64
N HIS A 127 3.91 8.10 -14.92
CA HIS A 127 4.54 9.28 -14.34
C HIS A 127 6.07 9.16 -14.37
N SER A 128 6.74 10.22 -14.83
CA SER A 128 8.19 10.32 -14.78
C SER A 128 8.68 10.58 -13.37
N TYR A 129 9.64 9.79 -12.91
CA TYR A 129 10.34 10.03 -11.64
C TYR A 129 11.74 9.45 -11.75
N HIS A 130 12.77 10.24 -11.40
CA HIS A 130 14.16 9.96 -11.81
C HIS A 130 14.68 8.62 -11.28
N THR A 131 14.32 8.27 -10.05
CA THR A 131 14.77 7.07 -9.35
C THR A 131 13.73 5.94 -9.36
N LYS A 132 12.72 6.02 -10.23
CA LYS A 132 11.67 5.00 -10.32
C LYS A 132 12.25 3.66 -10.77
N VAL A 133 11.89 2.60 -10.06
CA VAL A 133 12.25 1.21 -10.38
C VAL A 133 11.02 0.49 -10.96
N PRO A 134 11.14 -0.30 -12.04
CA PRO A 134 10.03 -1.12 -12.54
C PRO A 134 9.50 -2.08 -11.48
N HIS A 135 8.17 -2.15 -11.31
CA HIS A 135 7.54 -3.01 -10.29
C HIS A 135 7.88 -4.48 -10.53
N LYS A 136 8.00 -4.91 -11.80
CA LYS A 136 8.38 -6.28 -12.18
C LYS A 136 9.72 -6.73 -11.58
N ALA A 137 10.67 -5.81 -11.46
CA ALA A 137 11.95 -6.10 -10.83
C ALA A 137 11.78 -6.39 -9.33
N ILE A 138 10.91 -5.63 -8.67
CA ILE A 138 10.60 -5.76 -7.24
C ILE A 138 9.78 -7.03 -6.96
N MET A 139 8.83 -7.37 -7.84
CA MET A 139 7.98 -8.56 -7.71
C MET A 139 8.79 -9.85 -7.54
N ARG A 140 9.93 -9.98 -8.23
CA ARG A 140 10.79 -11.17 -8.10
C ARG A 140 11.27 -11.37 -6.66
N TYR A 141 11.67 -10.30 -5.99
CA TYR A 141 12.08 -10.34 -4.58
C TYR A 141 10.89 -10.61 -3.65
N ILE A 142 9.74 -9.96 -3.87
CA ILE A 142 8.54 -10.16 -3.04
C ILE A 142 8.07 -11.61 -3.14
N LEU A 143 7.95 -12.16 -4.35
CA LEU A 143 7.53 -13.55 -4.58
C LEU A 143 8.48 -14.55 -3.91
N HIS A 144 9.78 -14.28 -3.92
CA HIS A 144 10.78 -15.18 -3.33
C HIS A 144 10.80 -15.14 -1.80
N TYR A 145 10.73 -13.96 -1.20
CA TYR A 145 10.95 -13.78 0.24
C TYR A 145 9.68 -13.73 1.10
N THR A 146 8.48 -13.78 0.50
CA THR A 146 7.21 -13.59 1.23
C THR A 146 6.13 -14.56 0.76
N GLU A 147 5.16 -14.83 1.63
CA GLU A 147 3.90 -15.50 1.29
C GLU A 147 2.78 -14.50 0.99
N PRO A 148 1.71 -14.92 0.30
CA PRO A 148 0.48 -14.13 0.23
C PRO A 148 0.03 -13.66 1.61
N GLY A 149 -0.39 -12.40 1.70
CA GLY A 149 -0.84 -11.77 2.96
C GLY A 149 0.28 -11.27 3.88
N ASP A 150 1.55 -11.59 3.61
CA ASP A 150 2.66 -11.04 4.40
C ASP A 150 2.79 -9.51 4.18
N ILE A 151 3.43 -8.85 5.15
CA ILE A 151 3.59 -7.39 5.20
C ILE A 151 4.97 -7.02 4.64
N VAL A 152 4.99 -6.15 3.63
CA VAL A 152 6.18 -5.54 3.04
C VAL A 152 6.26 -4.09 3.49
N PHE A 153 7.37 -3.72 4.12
CA PHE A 153 7.64 -2.34 4.52
C PHE A 153 8.66 -1.70 3.58
N ASP A 154 8.33 -0.52 3.07
CA ASP A 154 9.22 0.32 2.29
C ASP A 154 9.22 1.74 2.86
N GLY A 155 10.29 2.06 3.61
CA GLY A 155 10.49 3.35 4.25
C GLY A 155 10.96 4.48 3.32
N PHE A 156 11.27 4.16 2.06
CA PHE A 156 11.78 5.11 1.06
C PHE A 156 11.15 4.79 -0.30
N CYS A 157 9.81 4.73 -0.32
CA CYS A 157 9.09 4.09 -1.40
C CYS A 157 9.08 4.88 -2.71
N GLY A 158 9.46 6.16 -2.69
CA GLY A 158 9.38 7.05 -3.84
C GLY A 158 7.98 7.06 -4.41
N THR A 159 7.84 6.64 -5.66
CA THR A 159 6.54 6.56 -6.34
C THR A 159 5.68 5.36 -5.92
N GLY A 160 6.07 4.59 -4.90
CA GLY A 160 5.28 3.49 -4.36
C GLY A 160 5.27 2.21 -5.21
N MET A 161 6.32 1.97 -6.02
CA MET A 161 6.37 0.79 -6.90
C MET A 161 6.46 -0.53 -6.13
N THR A 162 6.93 -0.51 -4.89
CA THR A 162 6.89 -1.68 -3.98
C THR A 162 5.46 -2.08 -3.65
N GLY A 163 4.56 -1.12 -3.44
CA GLY A 163 3.15 -1.43 -3.23
C GLY A 163 2.47 -1.98 -4.47
N VAL A 164 2.76 -1.39 -5.64
CA VAL A 164 2.28 -1.92 -6.93
C VAL A 164 2.74 -3.35 -7.12
N ALA A 165 4.02 -3.64 -6.87
CA ALA A 165 4.57 -4.99 -6.95
C ALA A 165 3.88 -5.95 -5.96
N ALA A 166 3.65 -5.53 -4.72
CA ALA A 166 2.98 -6.33 -3.69
C ALA A 166 1.54 -6.70 -4.09
N GLN A 167 0.81 -5.77 -4.73
CA GLN A 167 -0.53 -6.01 -5.26
C GLN A 167 -0.51 -6.95 -6.48
N LEU A 168 0.38 -6.69 -7.44
CA LEU A 168 0.49 -7.45 -8.68
C LEU A 168 1.05 -8.87 -8.48
N CYS A 169 1.60 -9.21 -7.31
CA CYS A 169 1.86 -10.61 -6.94
C CYS A 169 0.58 -11.46 -6.88
N GLY A 170 -0.60 -10.84 -6.81
CA GLY A 170 -1.90 -11.49 -6.95
C GLY A 170 -2.44 -11.58 -8.38
N ASP A 171 -1.81 -10.92 -9.35
CA ASP A 171 -2.25 -10.94 -10.75
C ASP A 171 -1.52 -12.03 -11.55
N LYS A 172 -2.28 -13.06 -11.96
CA LYS A 172 -1.73 -14.22 -12.66
C LYS A 172 -1.00 -13.82 -13.95
N THR A 173 -1.60 -12.96 -14.77
CA THR A 173 -1.05 -12.55 -16.06
C THR A 173 0.29 -11.83 -15.89
N THR A 174 0.38 -10.93 -14.91
CA THR A 174 1.61 -10.20 -14.61
C THR A 174 2.70 -11.13 -14.10
N VAL A 175 2.38 -12.05 -13.20
CA VAL A 175 3.33 -13.05 -12.70
C VAL A 175 3.83 -13.96 -13.83
N GLU A 176 2.96 -14.42 -14.72
CA GLU A 176 3.35 -15.21 -15.90
C GLU A 176 4.24 -14.39 -16.85
N SER A 177 4.02 -13.08 -16.97
CA SER A 177 4.88 -12.19 -17.78
C SER A 177 6.32 -12.05 -17.26
N LEU A 178 6.59 -12.47 -16.02
CA LEU A 178 7.95 -12.51 -15.45
C LEU A 178 8.76 -13.74 -15.89
N GLY A 179 8.12 -14.70 -16.59
CA GLY A 179 8.72 -15.99 -16.98
C GLY A 179 8.32 -17.17 -16.08
N TYR A 180 7.49 -16.94 -15.07
CA TYR A 180 7.04 -17.99 -14.15
C TYR A 180 5.79 -18.70 -14.65
N LYS A 181 5.56 -19.92 -14.16
CA LYS A 181 4.34 -20.69 -14.45
C LYS A 181 3.44 -20.73 -13.23
N VAL A 182 2.18 -20.33 -13.39
CA VAL A 182 1.18 -20.35 -12.31
C VAL A 182 0.22 -21.53 -12.51
N GLN A 183 0.18 -22.43 -11.54
CA GLN A 183 -0.69 -23.61 -11.53
C GLN A 183 -2.13 -23.26 -11.12
N ALA A 184 -3.05 -24.21 -11.29
CA ALA A 184 -4.47 -24.03 -10.99
C ALA A 184 -4.76 -23.84 -9.49
N ASP A 185 -3.88 -24.34 -8.62
CA ASP A 185 -3.94 -24.23 -7.16
C ASP A 185 -3.19 -22.99 -6.62
N SER A 186 -2.86 -22.03 -7.49
CA SER A 186 -2.06 -20.83 -7.19
C SER A 186 -0.58 -21.08 -6.89
N THR A 187 -0.07 -22.30 -7.03
CA THR A 187 1.37 -22.60 -6.91
C THR A 187 2.14 -21.96 -8.06
N ILE A 188 3.25 -21.28 -7.76
CA ILE A 188 4.14 -20.65 -8.74
C ILE A 188 5.42 -21.49 -8.87
N LEU A 189 5.72 -21.87 -10.12
CA LEU A 189 6.94 -22.54 -10.50
C LEU A 189 7.94 -21.57 -11.14
N ASP A 190 9.22 -21.76 -10.84
CA ASP A 190 10.33 -21.09 -11.52
C ASP A 190 10.55 -21.64 -12.94
N GLU A 191 11.57 -21.14 -13.63
CA GLU A 191 11.90 -21.53 -15.01
C GLU A 191 12.33 -23.01 -15.12
N ASP A 192 12.86 -23.59 -14.04
CA ASP A 192 13.27 -25.00 -13.96
C ASP A 192 12.11 -25.93 -13.55
N GLY A 193 10.94 -25.35 -13.22
CA GLY A 193 9.75 -26.08 -12.81
C GLY A 193 9.67 -26.40 -11.33
N ASN A 194 10.53 -25.82 -10.49
CA ASN A 194 10.47 -25.99 -9.04
C ASN A 194 9.46 -25.03 -8.42
N THR A 195 8.72 -25.51 -7.42
CA THR A 195 7.86 -24.65 -6.60
C THR A 195 8.70 -23.71 -5.75
N PHE A 196 8.45 -22.40 -5.87
CA PHE A 196 9.14 -21.41 -5.04
C PHE A 196 8.20 -20.36 -4.42
N SER A 197 6.97 -20.19 -4.90
CA SER A 197 6.04 -19.21 -4.34
C SER A 197 4.58 -19.59 -4.56
N LYS A 198 3.68 -18.73 -4.08
CA LYS A 198 2.23 -18.80 -4.26
C LYS A 198 1.70 -17.45 -4.76
N LEU A 199 0.73 -17.51 -5.67
CA LEU A 199 0.01 -16.35 -6.19
C LEU A 199 -0.82 -15.72 -5.07
N GLY A 200 -0.73 -14.40 -4.93
CA GLY A 200 -1.55 -13.66 -3.98
C GLY A 200 -0.99 -12.29 -3.64
N VAL A 201 -1.87 -11.40 -3.20
CA VAL A 201 -1.48 -10.03 -2.81
C VAL A 201 -0.66 -10.05 -1.53
N ARG A 202 0.32 -9.16 -1.42
CA ARG A 202 1.02 -8.83 -0.17
C ARG A 202 0.52 -7.47 0.34
N LYS A 203 0.56 -7.25 1.66
CA LYS A 203 0.20 -5.96 2.27
C LYS A 203 1.41 -5.05 2.25
N ALA A 204 1.26 -3.79 1.87
CA ALA A 204 2.37 -2.84 1.79
C ALA A 204 2.18 -1.68 2.77
N ILE A 205 3.24 -1.35 3.51
CA ILE A 205 3.37 -0.09 4.27
C ILE A 205 4.42 0.75 3.55
N LEU A 206 4.00 1.87 2.98
CA LEU A 206 4.82 2.74 2.15
C LEU A 206 5.03 4.08 2.86
N ASN A 207 6.28 4.54 2.92
CA ASN A 207 6.61 5.85 3.44
C ASN A 207 7.60 6.57 2.53
N ASP A 208 7.42 7.88 2.39
CA ASP A 208 8.36 8.77 1.71
C ASP A 208 8.23 10.18 2.30
N LEU A 209 9.30 10.98 2.21
CA LEU A 209 9.34 12.35 2.69
C LEU A 209 8.91 13.38 1.63
N SER A 210 8.95 13.00 0.35
CA SER A 210 8.64 13.89 -0.77
C SER A 210 7.13 13.97 -1.00
N PRO A 211 6.49 15.15 -0.88
CA PRO A 211 5.06 15.29 -1.12
C PRO A 211 4.62 14.80 -2.50
N ALA A 212 5.43 15.04 -3.53
CA ALA A 212 5.16 14.58 -4.88
C ALA A 212 5.23 13.04 -4.98
N ALA A 213 6.22 12.42 -4.33
CA ALA A 213 6.39 10.97 -4.32
C ALA A 213 5.23 10.30 -3.56
N THR A 214 4.90 10.80 -2.37
CA THR A 214 3.76 10.35 -1.55
C THR A 214 2.44 10.47 -2.32
N PHE A 215 2.21 11.58 -3.02
CA PHE A 215 1.01 11.76 -3.84
C PHE A 215 0.93 10.74 -4.96
N ILE A 216 2.04 10.51 -5.69
CA ILE A 216 2.08 9.51 -6.77
C ILE A 216 1.87 8.09 -6.20
N ALA A 217 2.53 7.77 -5.09
CA ALA A 217 2.41 6.46 -4.43
C ALA A 217 0.97 6.18 -3.99
N TYR A 218 0.30 7.17 -3.38
CA TYR A 218 -1.11 7.07 -3.00
C TYR A 218 -1.98 6.75 -4.23
N ASN A 219 -1.87 7.53 -5.30
CA ASN A 219 -2.71 7.33 -6.48
C ASN A 219 -2.46 6.00 -7.21
N TYR A 220 -1.24 5.45 -7.14
CA TYR A 220 -0.96 4.12 -7.70
C TYR A 220 -1.49 2.97 -6.86
N ASN A 221 -1.64 3.16 -5.54
CA ASN A 221 -1.89 2.07 -4.60
C ASN A 221 -3.28 2.12 -3.96
N THR A 222 -4.02 3.21 -4.13
CA THR A 222 -5.40 3.33 -3.66
C THR A 222 -6.34 2.78 -4.73
N PRO A 223 -7.27 1.88 -4.38
CA PRO A 223 -8.31 1.43 -5.31
C PRO A 223 -9.11 2.61 -5.87
N VAL A 224 -9.45 2.55 -7.15
CA VAL A 224 -10.33 3.50 -7.81
C VAL A 224 -11.45 2.74 -8.47
N ASP A 225 -12.69 3.14 -8.20
CA ASP A 225 -13.84 2.68 -8.97
C ASP A 225 -13.76 3.30 -10.36
N VAL A 226 -13.46 2.44 -11.33
CA VAL A 226 -13.57 2.78 -12.74
C VAL A 226 -15.03 2.57 -13.15
N VAL A 227 -15.76 3.69 -13.22
CA VAL A 227 -17.12 3.79 -13.75
C VAL A 227 -17.16 3.40 -15.23
#